data_AF-A0A7C5NL10-F1
#
_entry.id   AF-A0A7C5NL10-F1
#
_cell.length_a   1.000
_cell.length_b   1.000
_cell.length_c   1.000
_cell.angle_alpha   90.00
_cell.angle_beta   90.00
_cell.angle_gamma   90.00
#
_symmetry.space_group_name_H-M   'P 1'
#
loop_
_entity.id
_entity.type
_entity.pdbx_description
1 polymer ?
#
loop_
_entity_poly.entity_id
_entity_poly.type
_entity_poly.pdbx_seq_one_letter_code
_entity_poly.pdbx_strand_id
1 'polypeptide(L)'
;VAKKARGLGLSVLLNDPPRQEREPHNAHIFTSLEKLLALADIVTLHVPLNRTGQYPTFHMANKNFFKQMKNGSIFINTSRGAVMDTDALINAIRDRIIKYAIIDTWENEPAYSDELLKLVDIGTPHIAGYSFEGKVNGTIAVYRELCKFLNVPEKWQFSEEASSSKENLFVLSPPDDSVMNKTTWEQTLIWETVRRVYDVTNDDRALRSCPDSSDVQIRAKHFDSLRKNYPVRREFHTLTVYLPGELSNLKDALLTLGFKVTVK
;
A
#
# COMPACT_ATOMS: atom_id res chain seq x y z
N VAL A 1 -4.43 -5.44 -3.82
CA VAL A 1 -4.52 -4.13 -4.51
C VAL A 1 -5.52 -4.14 -5.66
N ALA A 2 -5.31 -4.93 -6.73
CA ALA A 2 -6.18 -4.95 -7.91
C ALA A 2 -7.69 -5.07 -7.64
N LYS A 3 -8.12 -6.00 -6.77
CA LYS A 3 -9.54 -6.15 -6.38
C LYS A 3 -10.11 -4.88 -5.76
N LYS A 4 -9.37 -4.25 -4.84
CA LYS A 4 -9.79 -3.01 -4.16
C LYS A 4 -9.87 -1.83 -5.15
N ALA A 5 -8.89 -1.71 -6.04
CA ALA A 5 -8.89 -0.67 -7.08
C ALA A 5 -10.10 -0.79 -8.02
N ARG A 6 -10.42 -2.00 -8.50
CA ARG A 6 -11.63 -2.22 -9.32
C ARG A 6 -12.91 -1.88 -8.57
N GLY A 7 -12.99 -2.24 -7.29
CA GLY A 7 -14.16 -1.90 -6.45
C GLY A 7 -14.35 -0.42 -6.18
N LEU A 8 -13.30 0.39 -6.35
CA LEU A 8 -13.37 1.84 -6.33
C LEU A 8 -13.63 2.45 -7.72
N GLY A 9 -13.91 1.62 -8.73
CA GLY A 9 -14.19 2.07 -10.10
C GLY A 9 -12.94 2.37 -10.94
N LEU A 10 -11.73 2.02 -10.48
CA LEU A 10 -10.51 2.22 -11.28
C LEU A 10 -10.40 1.14 -12.36
N SER A 11 -9.95 1.57 -13.55
CA SER A 11 -9.47 0.65 -14.58
C SER A 11 -8.11 0.07 -14.15
N VAL A 12 -7.97 -1.27 -14.18
CA VAL A 12 -6.78 -1.96 -13.67
C VAL A 12 -6.11 -2.75 -14.78
N LEU A 13 -4.85 -2.42 -15.07
CA LEU A 13 -3.93 -3.18 -15.90
C LEU A 13 -3.03 -4.05 -15.00
N LEU A 14 -2.83 -5.32 -15.35
CA LEU A 14 -2.01 -6.25 -14.58
C LEU A 14 -0.79 -6.67 -15.41
N ASN A 15 0.40 -6.59 -14.84
CA ASN A 15 1.60 -7.17 -15.43
C ASN A 15 2.22 -8.17 -14.45
N ASP A 16 2.28 -9.44 -14.85
CA ASP A 16 2.93 -10.52 -14.09
C ASP A 16 3.30 -11.66 -15.06
N PRO A 17 4.44 -11.55 -15.75
CA PRO A 17 4.86 -12.58 -16.72
C PRO A 17 4.94 -13.99 -16.13
N PRO A 18 5.51 -14.22 -14.92
CA PRO A 18 5.48 -15.55 -14.30
C PRO A 18 4.08 -16.12 -14.08
N ARG A 19 3.10 -15.31 -13.65
CA ARG A 19 1.72 -15.79 -13.51
C ARG A 19 1.05 -16.01 -14.86
N GLN A 20 1.33 -15.17 -15.85
CA GLN A 20 0.80 -15.34 -17.20
C GLN A 20 1.24 -16.69 -17.81
N GLU A 21 2.48 -17.11 -17.58
CA GLU A 21 2.99 -18.42 -18.00
C GLU A 21 2.37 -19.59 -17.23
N ARG A 22 2.20 -19.45 -15.90
CA ARG A 22 1.59 -20.50 -15.05
C ARG A 22 0.08 -20.63 -15.25
N GLU A 23 -0.59 -19.57 -15.69
CA GLU A 23 -2.04 -19.48 -15.84
C GLU A 23 -2.44 -19.12 -17.29
N PRO A 24 -2.08 -19.94 -18.30
CA PRO A 24 -2.22 -19.56 -19.72
C PRO A 24 -3.67 -19.30 -20.14
N HIS A 25 -4.64 -19.99 -19.53
CA HIS A 25 -6.07 -19.76 -19.76
C HIS A 25 -6.53 -18.35 -19.34
N ASN A 26 -5.81 -17.72 -18.41
CA ASN A 26 -6.05 -16.36 -17.94
C ASN A 26 -5.12 -15.34 -18.59
N ALA A 27 -4.34 -15.69 -19.63
CA ALA A 27 -3.36 -14.80 -20.21
C ALA A 27 -3.94 -13.43 -20.64
N HIS A 28 -5.21 -13.40 -21.03
CA HIS A 28 -5.94 -12.20 -21.45
C HIS A 28 -6.12 -11.13 -20.35
N ILE A 29 -5.96 -11.48 -19.06
CA ILE A 29 -6.06 -10.51 -17.96
C ILE A 29 -4.75 -9.72 -17.75
N PHE A 30 -3.66 -10.20 -18.35
CA PHE A 30 -2.34 -9.60 -18.23
C PHE A 30 -2.05 -8.67 -19.42
N THR A 31 -1.22 -7.67 -19.17
CA THR A 31 -0.81 -6.62 -20.11
C THR A 31 0.72 -6.57 -20.09
N SER A 32 1.33 -6.34 -21.25
CA SER A 32 2.78 -6.15 -21.33
C SER A 32 3.20 -4.91 -20.51
N LEU A 33 4.43 -4.92 -20.00
CA LEU A 33 4.92 -3.81 -19.18
C LEU A 33 4.90 -2.49 -19.96
N GLU A 34 5.38 -2.50 -21.21
CA GLU A 34 5.35 -1.34 -22.11
C GLU A 34 3.94 -0.73 -22.25
N LYS A 35 2.93 -1.57 -22.54
CA LYS A 35 1.55 -1.11 -22.69
C LYS A 35 0.98 -0.60 -21.36
N LEU A 36 1.34 -1.21 -20.24
CA LEU A 36 0.94 -0.74 -18.91
C LEU A 36 1.50 0.66 -18.64
N LEU A 37 2.80 0.87 -18.85
CA LEU A 37 3.46 2.15 -18.58
C LEU A 37 2.91 3.27 -19.47
N ALA A 38 2.65 2.99 -20.74
CA ALA A 38 2.12 3.97 -21.69
C ALA A 38 0.67 4.41 -21.38
N LEU A 39 -0.13 3.58 -20.69
CA LEU A 39 -1.55 3.82 -20.46
C LEU A 39 -1.88 4.25 -19.02
N ALA A 40 -1.15 3.74 -18.03
CA ALA A 40 -1.50 3.90 -16.62
C ALA A 40 -1.20 5.31 -16.08
N ASP A 41 -2.19 5.90 -15.39
CA ASP A 41 -2.00 7.15 -14.62
C ASP A 41 -1.34 6.92 -13.26
N ILE A 42 -1.45 5.69 -12.74
CA ILE A 42 -0.87 5.25 -11.47
C ILE A 42 -0.18 3.91 -11.69
N VAL A 43 1.11 3.84 -11.37
CA VAL A 43 1.91 2.61 -11.44
C VAL A 43 2.39 2.24 -10.04
N THR A 44 2.07 1.02 -9.60
CA THR A 44 2.46 0.49 -8.28
C THR A 44 3.22 -0.84 -8.44
N LEU A 45 4.32 -1.00 -7.71
CA LEU A 45 5.16 -2.20 -7.76
C LEU A 45 4.85 -3.16 -6.62
N HIS A 46 4.68 -4.44 -6.96
CA HIS A 46 4.43 -5.54 -6.03
C HIS A 46 5.22 -6.80 -6.42
N VAL A 47 6.50 -6.62 -6.73
CA VAL A 47 7.39 -7.69 -7.22
C VAL A 47 8.41 -8.09 -6.15
N PRO A 48 8.96 -9.33 -6.18
CA PRO A 48 10.16 -9.65 -5.41
C PRO A 48 11.37 -8.88 -5.94
N LEU A 49 12.49 -8.90 -5.20
CA LEU A 49 13.78 -8.41 -5.69
C LEU A 49 14.61 -9.59 -6.23
N ASN A 50 14.69 -9.69 -7.56
CA ASN A 50 15.46 -10.69 -8.28
C ASN A 50 16.54 -9.99 -9.11
N ARG A 51 17.81 -10.35 -8.92
CA ARG A 51 18.93 -9.83 -9.72
C ARG A 51 19.20 -10.64 -10.99
N THR A 52 18.76 -11.90 -10.98
CA THR A 52 19.02 -12.88 -12.03
C THR A 52 17.74 -13.65 -12.37
N GLY A 53 17.83 -14.56 -13.34
CA GLY A 53 16.70 -15.35 -13.82
C GLY A 53 16.00 -14.71 -15.02
N GLN A 54 14.90 -15.33 -15.45
CA GLN A 54 14.14 -14.93 -16.64
C GLN A 54 13.48 -13.55 -16.49
N TYR A 55 13.08 -13.20 -15.27
CA TYR A 55 12.38 -11.97 -14.94
C TYR A 55 13.10 -11.20 -13.83
N PRO A 56 14.26 -10.58 -14.13
CA PRO A 56 14.97 -9.77 -13.15
C PRO A 56 14.17 -8.51 -12.84
N THR A 57 14.17 -8.12 -11.56
CA THR A 57 13.44 -6.95 -11.07
C THR A 57 14.34 -5.92 -10.40
N PHE A 58 15.62 -6.25 -10.17
CA PHE A 58 16.63 -5.27 -9.74
C PHE A 58 16.71 -4.13 -10.77
N HIS A 59 16.47 -2.91 -10.29
CA HIS A 59 16.39 -1.70 -11.11
C HIS A 59 15.48 -1.84 -12.34
N MET A 60 14.37 -2.60 -12.20
CA MET A 60 13.37 -2.64 -13.28
C MET A 60 12.74 -1.27 -13.50
N ALA A 61 12.54 -0.49 -12.42
CA ALA A 61 12.12 0.90 -12.50
C ALA A 61 13.35 1.81 -12.59
N ASN A 62 13.98 1.79 -13.77
CA ASN A 62 15.12 2.62 -14.15
C ASN A 62 14.70 3.80 -15.06
N LYS A 63 15.68 4.53 -15.60
CA LYS A 63 15.44 5.69 -16.49
C LYS A 63 14.53 5.36 -17.68
N ASN A 64 14.68 4.19 -18.30
CA ASN A 64 13.85 3.80 -19.45
C ASN A 64 12.42 3.43 -19.04
N PHE A 65 12.24 2.84 -17.86
CA PHE A 65 10.92 2.58 -17.29
C PHE A 65 10.15 3.88 -17.08
N PHE A 66 10.76 4.86 -16.39
CA PHE A 66 10.09 6.13 -16.14
C PHE A 66 9.79 6.91 -17.42
N LYS A 67 10.70 6.90 -18.41
CA LYS A 67 10.45 7.53 -19.72
C LYS A 67 9.25 6.99 -20.48
N GLN A 68 8.86 5.73 -20.25
CA GLN A 68 7.68 5.12 -20.86
C GLN A 68 6.39 5.43 -20.12
N MET A 69 6.48 5.93 -18.89
CA MET A 69 5.30 6.33 -18.12
C MET A 69 4.69 7.61 -18.70
N LYS A 70 3.38 7.78 -18.53
CA LYS A 70 2.69 9.03 -18.85
C LYS A 70 3.27 10.17 -18.03
N ASN A 71 3.49 11.32 -18.68
CA ASN A 71 3.88 12.54 -17.98
C ASN A 71 2.79 12.94 -16.98
N GLY A 72 3.21 13.29 -15.76
CA GLY A 72 2.32 13.66 -14.68
C GLY A 72 1.68 12.48 -13.95
N SER A 73 2.20 11.26 -14.13
CA SER A 73 1.69 10.04 -13.48
C SER A 73 2.12 9.91 -12.02
N ILE A 74 1.50 8.96 -11.31
CA ILE A 74 1.81 8.60 -9.92
C ILE A 74 2.63 7.31 -9.91
N PHE A 75 3.72 7.30 -9.14
CA PHE A 75 4.55 6.12 -8.93
C PHE A 75 4.52 5.68 -7.46
N ILE A 76 4.33 4.38 -7.22
CA ILE A 76 4.25 3.80 -5.89
C ILE A 76 5.19 2.58 -5.80
N ASN A 77 6.10 2.57 -4.81
CA ASN A 77 6.89 1.38 -4.49
C ASN A 77 6.78 1.02 -3.00
N THR A 78 6.06 -0.06 -2.74
CA THR A 78 5.95 -0.70 -1.42
C THR A 78 6.44 -2.15 -1.45
N SER A 79 7.33 -2.49 -2.40
CA SER A 79 7.78 -3.85 -2.64
C SER A 79 9.15 -4.10 -2.04
N ARG A 80 10.21 -3.73 -2.77
CA ARG A 80 11.61 -3.74 -2.33
C ARG A 80 12.30 -2.51 -2.92
N GLY A 81 13.24 -1.93 -2.15
CA GLY A 81 13.93 -0.70 -2.53
C GLY A 81 14.62 -0.78 -3.88
N ALA A 82 15.57 -1.70 -4.00
CA ALA A 82 16.41 -1.88 -5.20
C ALA A 82 15.67 -2.40 -6.44
N VAL A 83 14.34 -2.53 -6.41
CA VAL A 83 13.52 -2.72 -7.62
C VAL A 83 13.45 -1.42 -8.42
N MET A 84 13.58 -0.28 -7.74
CA MET A 84 13.62 1.06 -8.30
C MET A 84 15.04 1.62 -8.14
N ASP A 85 15.55 2.22 -9.21
CA ASP A 85 16.81 2.96 -9.21
C ASP A 85 16.54 4.36 -8.65
N THR A 86 17.18 4.68 -7.51
CA THR A 86 16.96 5.93 -6.77
C THR A 86 17.23 7.17 -7.62
N ASP A 87 18.32 7.18 -8.39
CA ASP A 87 18.70 8.33 -9.21
C ASP A 87 17.76 8.48 -10.40
N ALA A 88 17.29 7.37 -10.96
CA ALA A 88 16.29 7.39 -12.02
C ALA A 88 14.97 8.02 -11.55
N LEU A 89 14.50 7.70 -10.34
CA LEU A 89 13.27 8.29 -9.79
C LEU A 89 13.45 9.77 -9.46
N ILE A 90 14.57 10.17 -8.85
CA ILE A 90 14.90 11.59 -8.57
C ILE A 90 14.81 12.42 -9.85
N ASN A 91 15.44 11.93 -10.93
CA ASN A 91 15.41 12.61 -12.23
C ASN A 91 13.99 12.64 -12.82
N ALA A 92 13.23 11.55 -12.74
CA ALA A 92 11.86 11.50 -13.25
C ALA A 92 10.90 12.47 -12.52
N ILE A 93 11.10 12.70 -11.22
CA ILE A 93 10.36 13.70 -10.44
C ILE A 93 10.76 15.12 -10.89
N ARG A 94 12.08 15.39 -11.00
CA ARG A 94 12.60 16.70 -11.45
C ARG A 94 12.12 17.07 -12.86
N ASP A 95 12.10 16.09 -13.76
CA ASP A 95 11.62 16.22 -15.14
C ASP A 95 10.09 16.27 -15.25
N ARG A 96 9.36 16.17 -14.11
CA ARG A 96 7.89 16.15 -14.02
C ARG A 96 7.21 15.02 -14.79
N ILE A 97 7.96 13.97 -15.10
CA ILE A 97 7.40 12.71 -15.61
C ILE A 97 6.53 12.10 -14.51
N ILE A 98 7.07 12.04 -13.30
CA ILE A 98 6.33 11.64 -12.10
C ILE A 98 5.83 12.89 -11.39
N LYS A 99 4.51 13.02 -11.26
CA LYS A 99 3.88 14.10 -10.50
C LYS A 99 3.88 13.81 -9.01
N TYR A 100 3.58 12.54 -8.66
CA TYR A 100 3.50 12.12 -7.27
C TYR A 100 4.23 10.79 -7.06
N ALA A 101 5.04 10.70 -6.00
CA ALA A 101 5.80 9.51 -5.65
C ALA A 101 5.52 9.07 -4.21
N ILE A 102 5.20 7.79 -4.03
CA ILE A 102 4.94 7.17 -2.72
C ILE A 102 5.88 5.99 -2.52
N ILE A 103 6.77 6.08 -1.55
CA ILE A 103 7.85 5.11 -1.32
C ILE A 103 7.79 4.60 0.11
N ASP A 104 7.56 3.30 0.28
CA ASP A 104 7.72 2.62 1.57
C ASP A 104 9.03 1.85 1.65
N THR A 105 9.59 1.44 0.49
CA THR A 105 10.85 0.69 0.45
C THR A 105 11.93 1.42 -0.33
N TRP A 106 13.11 1.57 0.26
CA TRP A 106 14.21 2.41 -0.18
C TRP A 106 15.42 1.57 -0.59
N GLU A 107 16.15 2.05 -1.59
CA GLU A 107 17.44 1.46 -1.89
C GLU A 107 18.41 1.70 -0.72
N ASN A 108 19.23 0.69 -0.40
CA ASN A 108 20.20 0.72 0.69
C ASN A 108 19.62 0.97 2.10
N GLU A 109 18.38 0.56 2.37
CA GLU A 109 17.84 0.55 3.74
C GLU A 109 18.79 -0.13 4.74
N PRO A 110 18.93 0.41 5.97
CA PRO A 110 18.20 1.57 6.51
C PRO A 110 18.81 2.94 6.12
N ALA A 111 19.90 2.96 5.35
CA ALA A 111 20.62 4.16 4.91
C ALA A 111 20.01 4.80 3.64
N TYR A 112 18.70 5.07 3.67
CA TYR A 112 17.96 5.64 2.55
C TYR A 112 18.49 7.04 2.12
N SER A 113 18.17 7.43 0.87
CA SER A 113 18.50 8.74 0.31
C SER A 113 17.61 9.86 0.90
N ASP A 114 18.23 10.80 1.60
CA ASP A 114 17.57 12.01 2.12
C ASP A 114 17.08 12.93 0.99
N GLU A 115 17.83 13.00 -0.12
CA GLU A 115 17.42 13.74 -1.32
C GLU A 115 16.11 13.19 -1.89
N LEU A 116 16.01 11.86 -2.03
CA LEU A 116 14.78 11.25 -2.51
C LEU A 116 13.63 11.50 -1.52
N LEU A 117 13.84 11.34 -0.20
CA LEU A 117 12.81 11.60 0.81
C LEU A 117 12.23 13.02 0.67
N LYS A 118 13.07 14.03 0.42
CA LYS A 118 12.63 15.43 0.23
C LYS A 118 11.79 15.65 -1.03
N LEU A 119 11.92 14.78 -2.04
CA LEU A 119 11.23 14.91 -3.32
C LEU A 119 9.93 14.10 -3.41
N VAL A 120 9.81 13.01 -2.65
CA VAL A 120 8.60 12.18 -2.64
C VAL A 120 7.49 12.79 -1.79
N ASP A 121 6.23 12.54 -2.17
CA ASP A 121 5.05 13.02 -1.46
C ASP A 121 4.80 12.26 -0.16
N ILE A 122 5.01 10.95 -0.18
CA ILE A 122 4.89 10.09 1.00
C ILE A 122 6.09 9.15 1.03
N GLY A 123 6.84 9.19 2.12
CA GLY A 123 7.95 8.31 2.41
C GLY A 123 7.77 7.61 3.76
N THR A 124 7.75 6.28 3.81
CA THR A 124 7.57 5.53 5.07
C THR A 124 8.68 4.51 5.32
N PRO A 125 8.97 4.12 6.57
CA PRO A 125 10.15 3.29 6.88
C PRO A 125 9.91 1.79 6.71
N HIS A 126 9.47 1.34 5.53
CA HIS A 126 9.22 -0.08 5.22
C HIS A 126 8.27 -0.74 6.23
N ILE A 127 7.08 -0.16 6.36
CA ILE A 127 6.03 -0.53 7.31
C ILE A 127 4.67 -0.79 6.65
N ALA A 128 4.57 -0.81 5.32
CA ALA A 128 3.28 -0.97 4.64
C ALA A 128 2.53 -2.24 5.10
N GLY A 129 3.26 -3.32 5.42
CA GLY A 129 2.73 -4.58 5.94
C GLY A 129 2.64 -4.72 7.47
N TYR A 130 2.89 -3.68 8.27
CA TYR A 130 3.03 -3.78 9.73
C TYR A 130 1.68 -3.70 10.50
N SER A 131 0.60 -4.26 9.95
CA SER A 131 -0.64 -4.41 10.73
C SER A 131 -0.48 -5.44 11.85
N PHE A 132 -1.24 -5.27 12.93
CA PHE A 132 -1.35 -6.27 13.99
C PHE A 132 -1.85 -7.60 13.41
N GLU A 133 -2.90 -7.54 12.59
CA GLU A 133 -3.46 -8.71 11.90
C GLU A 133 -2.44 -9.37 10.97
N GLY A 134 -1.64 -8.59 10.24
CA GLY A 134 -0.57 -9.11 9.39
C GLY A 134 0.46 -9.93 10.18
N LYS A 135 0.88 -9.41 11.35
CA LYS A 135 1.80 -10.13 12.25
C LYS A 135 1.18 -11.42 12.81
N VAL A 136 -0.07 -11.36 13.26
CA VAL A 136 -0.81 -12.53 13.78
C VAL A 136 -1.02 -13.57 12.68
N ASN A 137 -1.40 -13.16 11.47
CA ASN A 137 -1.60 -14.04 10.32
C ASN A 137 -0.31 -14.77 9.92
N GLY A 138 0.86 -14.12 10.06
CA GLY A 138 2.15 -14.77 9.90
C GLY A 138 2.34 -15.94 10.87
N THR A 139 2.06 -15.73 12.16
CA THR A 139 2.11 -16.79 13.18
C THR A 139 1.13 -17.91 12.89
N ILE A 140 -0.12 -17.57 12.53
CA ILE A 140 -1.16 -18.56 12.18
C ILE A 140 -0.72 -19.40 10.97
N ALA A 141 -0.12 -18.79 9.94
CA ALA A 141 0.35 -19.53 8.77
C ALA A 141 1.45 -20.54 9.13
N VAL A 142 2.45 -20.14 9.92
CA VAL A 142 3.51 -21.05 10.39
C VAL A 142 2.93 -22.15 11.26
N TYR A 143 2.02 -21.82 12.18
CA TYR A 143 1.33 -22.79 13.03
C TYR A 143 0.62 -23.87 12.22
N ARG A 144 -0.15 -23.47 11.20
CA ARG A 144 -0.87 -24.39 10.32
C ARG A 144 0.06 -25.30 9.54
N GLU A 145 1.11 -24.75 8.95
CA GLU A 145 2.08 -25.56 8.21
C GLU A 145 2.83 -26.53 9.13
N LEU A 146 3.14 -26.13 10.36
CA LEU A 146 3.74 -27.02 11.37
C LEU A 146 2.78 -28.16 11.76
N CYS A 147 1.50 -27.86 12.02
CA CYS A 147 0.48 -28.88 12.31
C CYS A 147 0.34 -29.89 11.16
N LYS A 148 0.31 -29.41 9.91
CA LYS A 148 0.30 -30.27 8.72
C LYS A 148 1.56 -31.14 8.63
N PHE A 149 2.74 -30.56 8.82
CA PHE A 149 4.01 -31.28 8.76
C PHE A 149 4.11 -32.38 9.81
N LEU A 150 3.64 -32.11 11.04
CA LEU A 150 3.64 -33.07 12.14
C LEU A 150 2.43 -34.03 12.12
N ASN A 151 1.49 -33.84 11.18
CA ASN A 151 0.24 -34.59 11.08
C ASN A 151 -0.57 -34.59 12.39
N VAL A 152 -0.71 -33.40 13.01
CA VAL A 152 -1.50 -33.20 14.23
C VAL A 152 -2.64 -32.19 13.99
N PRO A 153 -3.78 -32.31 14.69
CA PRO A 153 -4.88 -31.36 14.54
C PRO A 153 -4.51 -29.96 15.05
N GLU A 154 -5.09 -28.93 14.43
CA GLU A 154 -5.07 -27.56 14.94
C GLU A 154 -5.88 -27.49 16.25
N LYS A 155 -5.21 -27.20 17.37
CA LYS A 155 -5.80 -27.06 18.71
C LYS A 155 -5.85 -25.62 19.20
N TRP A 156 -4.97 -24.76 18.68
CA TRP A 156 -4.93 -23.35 19.04
C TRP A 156 -5.66 -22.54 17.98
N GLN A 157 -6.51 -21.62 18.43
CA GLN A 157 -7.15 -20.62 17.60
C GLN A 157 -6.86 -19.26 18.23
N PHE A 158 -6.44 -18.30 17.39
CA PHE A 158 -6.32 -16.92 17.84
C PHE A 158 -7.72 -16.38 18.17
N SER A 159 -7.96 -15.96 19.41
CA SER A 159 -9.13 -15.18 19.80
C SER A 159 -8.71 -13.77 20.19
N GLU A 160 -9.47 -12.80 19.72
CA GLU A 160 -9.18 -11.36 19.89
C GLU A 160 -9.80 -10.80 21.18
N GLU A 161 -10.40 -11.67 21.99
CA GLU A 161 -11.23 -11.37 23.17
C GLU A 161 -10.49 -10.59 24.27
N ALA A 162 -9.16 -10.55 24.22
CA ALA A 162 -8.34 -9.74 25.14
C ALA A 162 -8.12 -8.28 24.68
N SER A 163 -8.62 -7.87 23.50
CA SER A 163 -8.39 -6.52 22.94
C SER A 163 -9.67 -5.78 22.54
N SER A 164 -10.85 -6.37 22.70
CA SER A 164 -12.13 -5.76 22.32
C SER A 164 -12.72 -4.90 23.44
N SER A 165 -12.16 -3.70 23.66
CA SER A 165 -12.88 -2.66 24.38
C SER A 165 -13.76 -1.88 23.40
N LYS A 166 -15.05 -2.25 23.36
CA LYS A 166 -16.16 -1.61 22.61
C LYS A 166 -16.02 -1.70 21.08
N GLU A 167 -17.15 -1.92 20.42
CA GLU A 167 -17.25 -1.90 18.96
C GLU A 167 -16.57 -0.62 18.43
N ASN A 168 -15.47 -0.77 17.69
CA ASN A 168 -14.85 0.35 16.98
C ASN A 168 -15.81 0.77 15.88
N LEU A 169 -16.65 1.72 16.26
CA LEU A 169 -17.82 2.11 15.53
C LEU A 169 -17.65 3.48 14.93
N PHE A 170 -17.98 3.59 13.65
CA PHE A 170 -17.98 4.85 12.95
C PHE A 170 -19.30 5.05 12.22
N VAL A 171 -20.01 6.12 12.58
CA VAL A 171 -21.23 6.54 11.90
C VAL A 171 -20.83 7.58 10.86
N LEU A 172 -21.00 7.24 9.58
CA LEU A 172 -20.82 8.22 8.51
C LEU A 172 -22.00 9.19 8.52
N SER A 173 -21.70 10.47 8.45
CA SER A 173 -22.71 11.52 8.30
C SER A 173 -22.66 12.06 6.88
N PRO A 174 -23.80 12.48 6.31
CA PRO A 174 -23.80 13.16 5.02
C PRO A 174 -22.91 14.40 5.06
N PRO A 175 -22.29 14.77 3.92
CA PRO A 175 -21.58 16.03 3.81
C PRO A 175 -22.55 17.20 4.02
N ASP A 176 -22.07 18.31 4.58
CA ASP A 176 -22.81 19.57 4.59
C ASP A 176 -23.07 20.06 3.15
N ASP A 177 -24.16 20.80 2.92
CA ASP A 177 -24.63 21.22 1.59
C ASP A 177 -23.56 21.99 0.79
N SER A 178 -22.59 22.59 1.50
CA SER A 178 -21.42 23.27 0.92
C SER A 178 -20.43 22.35 0.17
N VAL A 179 -20.49 21.03 0.39
CA VAL A 179 -19.56 20.03 -0.16
C VAL A 179 -20.13 19.35 -1.42
N MET A 180 -21.43 19.52 -1.70
CA MET A 180 -22.18 18.84 -2.77
C MET A 180 -21.80 19.27 -4.20
N ASN A 181 -21.07 20.37 -4.38
CA ASN A 181 -20.83 21.00 -5.70
C ASN A 181 -19.54 20.59 -6.43
N LYS A 182 -18.82 19.56 -5.95
CA LYS A 182 -17.68 18.99 -6.69
C LYS A 182 -17.77 17.47 -6.66
N THR A 183 -17.25 16.84 -7.70
CA THR A 183 -17.25 15.40 -8.04
C THR A 183 -16.54 14.49 -7.01
N THR A 184 -16.65 14.76 -5.71
CA THR A 184 -15.66 14.36 -4.69
C THR A 184 -16.22 13.98 -3.32
N TRP A 185 -17.50 14.19 -3.00
CA TRP A 185 -17.97 13.93 -1.63
C TRP A 185 -17.94 12.44 -1.24
N GLU A 186 -18.30 11.53 -2.15
CA GLU A 186 -18.22 10.08 -1.93
C GLU A 186 -16.78 9.65 -1.64
N GLN A 187 -15.84 10.15 -2.44
CA GLN A 187 -14.41 9.89 -2.29
C GLN A 187 -13.87 10.47 -0.98
N THR A 188 -14.34 11.65 -0.57
CA THR A 188 -14.01 12.26 0.72
C THR A 188 -14.46 11.36 1.87
N LEU A 189 -15.71 10.89 1.88
CA LEU A 189 -16.22 10.03 2.96
C LEU A 189 -15.48 8.68 3.00
N ILE A 190 -15.17 8.09 1.85
CA ILE A 190 -14.32 6.89 1.77
C ILE A 190 -12.94 7.17 2.36
N TRP A 191 -12.31 8.30 2.00
CA TRP A 191 -11.01 8.70 2.50
C TRP A 191 -11.01 8.96 4.02
N GLU A 192 -12.04 9.61 4.56
CA GLU A 192 -12.21 9.83 6.01
C GLU A 192 -12.33 8.50 6.75
N THR A 193 -13.12 7.58 6.21
CA THR A 193 -13.28 6.23 6.75
C THR A 193 -11.95 5.47 6.77
N VAL A 194 -11.16 5.55 5.70
CA VAL A 194 -9.82 4.97 5.62
C VAL A 194 -8.90 5.55 6.70
N ARG A 195 -8.84 6.89 6.81
CA ARG A 195 -7.97 7.59 7.78
C ARG A 195 -8.34 7.30 9.23
N ARG A 196 -9.59 6.92 9.51
CA ARG A 196 -10.01 6.52 10.86
C ARG A 196 -9.30 5.26 11.35
N VAL A 197 -8.93 4.36 10.43
CA VAL A 197 -8.17 3.14 10.72
C VAL A 197 -6.68 3.36 10.54
N TYR A 198 -6.28 3.97 9.43
CA TYR A 198 -4.89 4.19 9.11
C TYR A 198 -4.67 5.44 8.27
N ASP A 199 -3.89 6.37 8.81
CA ASP A 199 -3.41 7.56 8.12
C ASP A 199 -1.89 7.46 7.91
N VAL A 200 -1.49 7.20 6.66
CA VAL A 200 -0.08 7.06 6.26
C VAL A 200 0.73 8.33 6.48
N THR A 201 0.09 9.50 6.54
CA THR A 201 0.79 10.78 6.75
C THR A 201 1.42 10.87 8.15
N ASN A 202 0.95 10.07 9.11
CA ASN A 202 1.59 9.97 10.42
C ASN A 202 2.97 9.29 10.34
N ASP A 203 3.06 8.22 9.55
CA ASP A 203 4.31 7.47 9.36
C ASP A 203 5.31 8.26 8.51
N ASP A 204 4.81 9.00 7.51
CA ASP A 204 5.64 9.93 6.72
C ASP A 204 6.24 11.04 7.58
N ARG A 205 5.41 11.70 8.39
CA ARG A 205 5.91 12.72 9.33
C ARG A 205 6.90 12.14 10.34
N ALA A 206 6.69 10.91 10.78
CA ALA A 206 7.62 10.23 11.70
C ALA A 206 8.97 9.93 11.03
N LEU A 207 9.01 9.53 9.76
CA LEU A 207 10.27 9.36 9.04
C LEU A 207 11.00 10.70 8.87
N ARG A 208 10.26 11.75 8.49
CA ARG A 208 10.79 13.11 8.26
C ARG A 208 11.22 13.83 9.53
N SER A 209 10.80 13.38 10.72
CA SER A 209 11.20 13.97 12.01
C SER A 209 12.59 13.52 12.50
N CYS A 210 13.38 12.87 11.63
CA CYS A 210 14.76 12.50 11.95
C CYS A 210 15.56 13.72 12.46
N PRO A 211 16.18 13.65 13.66
CA PRO A 211 16.82 14.81 14.28
C PRO A 211 17.96 15.43 13.46
N ASP A 212 18.70 14.59 12.73
CA ASP A 212 19.73 15.01 11.78
C ASP A 212 19.61 14.16 10.52
N SER A 213 18.94 14.70 9.51
CA SER A 213 18.78 14.02 8.23
C SER A 213 20.02 14.09 7.34
N SER A 214 21.08 14.82 7.71
CA SER A 214 22.32 14.87 6.94
C SER A 214 23.24 13.68 7.25
N ASP A 215 23.26 13.24 8.52
CA ASP A 215 24.06 12.09 8.96
C ASP A 215 23.36 10.75 8.63
N VAL A 216 24.04 9.93 7.80
CA VAL A 216 23.52 8.63 7.35
C VAL A 216 23.32 7.61 8.49
N GLN A 217 24.17 7.65 9.52
CA GLN A 217 24.08 6.74 10.67
C GLN A 217 22.91 7.13 11.58
N ILE A 218 22.67 8.44 11.75
CA ILE A 218 21.50 8.93 12.50
C ILE A 218 20.21 8.57 11.76
N ARG A 219 20.14 8.79 10.44
CA ARG A 219 19.00 8.37 9.61
C ARG A 219 18.72 6.87 9.71
N ALA A 220 19.75 6.04 9.58
CA ALA A 220 19.63 4.60 9.66
C ALA A 220 19.08 4.14 11.02
N LYS A 221 19.62 4.66 12.12
CA LYS A 221 19.15 4.36 13.47
C LYS A 221 17.71 4.81 13.70
N HIS A 222 17.34 5.99 13.19
CA HIS A 222 15.97 6.51 13.26
C HIS A 222 15.00 5.61 12.50
N PHE A 223 15.34 5.22 11.28
CA PHE A 223 14.56 4.31 10.43
C PHE A 223 14.24 2.99 11.15
N ASP A 224 15.27 2.33 11.68
CA ASP A 224 15.08 1.06 12.40
C ASP A 224 14.33 1.24 13.72
N SER A 225 14.52 2.36 14.42
CA SER A 225 13.79 2.67 15.66
C SER A 225 12.29 2.80 15.41
N LEU A 226 11.87 3.47 14.32
CA LEU A 226 10.46 3.60 13.94
C LEU A 226 9.82 2.23 13.66
N ARG A 227 10.56 1.33 13.01
CA ARG A 227 10.08 -0.03 12.71
C ARG A 227 10.00 -0.89 13.97
N LYS A 228 11.02 -0.82 14.82
CA LYS A 228 11.09 -1.58 16.07
C LYS A 228 9.99 -1.18 17.05
N ASN A 229 9.70 0.12 17.13
CA ASN A 229 8.72 0.69 18.05
C ASN A 229 7.40 1.09 17.34
N TYR A 230 7.09 0.44 16.21
CA TYR A 230 5.93 0.79 15.40
C TYR A 230 4.63 0.62 16.19
N PRO A 231 3.74 1.63 16.21
CA PRO A 231 2.49 1.55 16.96
C PRO A 231 1.59 0.41 16.45
N VAL A 232 0.64 0.00 17.28
CA VAL A 232 -0.37 -0.97 16.87
C VAL A 232 -1.26 -0.33 15.80
N ARG A 233 -1.13 -0.82 14.57
CA ARG A 233 -1.97 -0.46 13.43
C ARG A 233 -2.93 -1.60 13.12
N ARG A 234 -4.22 -1.28 12.94
CA ARG A 234 -5.29 -2.24 12.61
C ARG A 234 -5.61 -2.24 11.12
N GLU A 235 -6.34 -3.25 10.65
CA GLU A 235 -6.86 -3.35 9.28
C GLU A 235 -8.35 -2.94 9.17
N PHE A 236 -8.83 -2.66 7.96
CA PHE A 236 -10.18 -2.10 7.76
C PHE A 236 -11.33 -2.97 8.29
N HIS A 237 -11.16 -4.30 8.31
CA HIS A 237 -12.19 -5.23 8.80
C HIS A 237 -12.43 -5.16 10.31
N THR A 238 -11.62 -4.37 11.04
CA THR A 238 -11.78 -4.14 12.48
C THR A 238 -12.70 -2.97 12.79
N LEU A 239 -13.04 -2.16 11.78
CA LEU A 239 -13.96 -1.04 11.90
C LEU A 239 -15.32 -1.42 11.31
N THR A 240 -16.38 -1.24 12.10
CA THR A 240 -17.76 -1.32 11.60
C THR A 240 -18.25 0.08 11.27
N VAL A 241 -18.63 0.27 10.00
CA VAL A 241 -19.16 1.51 9.46
C VAL A 241 -20.68 1.43 9.41
N TYR A 242 -21.36 2.29 10.15
CA TYR A 242 -22.80 2.50 10.01
C TYR A 242 -23.06 3.52 8.90
N LEU A 243 -23.80 3.07 7.89
CA LEU A 243 -24.24 3.89 6.76
C LEU A 243 -25.74 4.23 6.94
N PRO A 244 -26.08 5.51 7.03
CA PRO A 244 -27.45 5.97 6.79
C PRO A 244 -27.95 5.52 5.41
N GLY A 245 -29.25 5.25 5.26
CA GLY A 245 -29.85 4.77 4.00
C GLY A 245 -29.57 5.66 2.79
N GLU A 246 -29.45 6.98 3.00
CA GLU A 246 -29.09 7.96 1.97
C GLU A 246 -27.65 7.81 1.44
N LEU A 247 -26.77 7.12 2.18
CA LEU A 247 -25.37 6.81 1.79
C LEU A 247 -25.18 5.34 1.36
N SER A 248 -26.28 4.63 1.08
CA SER A 248 -26.25 3.20 0.72
C SER A 248 -25.43 2.90 -0.55
N ASN A 249 -25.26 3.88 -1.43
CA ASN A 249 -24.36 3.83 -2.61
C ASN A 249 -22.89 3.55 -2.24
N LEU A 250 -22.42 3.92 -1.04
CA LEU A 250 -21.04 3.70 -0.61
C LEU A 250 -20.78 2.27 -0.10
N LYS A 251 -21.84 1.49 0.15
CA LYS A 251 -21.76 0.17 0.77
C LYS A 251 -20.78 -0.75 0.06
N ASP A 252 -20.91 -0.88 -1.27
CA ASP A 252 -20.12 -1.83 -2.05
C ASP A 252 -18.64 -1.44 -2.11
N ALA A 253 -18.35 -0.13 -2.20
CA ALA A 253 -16.99 0.39 -2.15
C ALA A 253 -16.33 0.09 -0.79
N LEU A 254 -17.02 0.36 0.32
CA LEU A 254 -16.53 0.12 1.67
C LEU A 254 -16.34 -1.37 1.98
N LEU A 255 -17.29 -2.22 1.57
CA LEU A 255 -17.16 -3.68 1.66
C LEU A 255 -15.97 -4.18 0.82
N THR A 256 -15.79 -3.66 -0.39
CA THR A 256 -14.68 -4.06 -1.26
C THR A 256 -13.32 -3.65 -0.72
N LEU A 257 -13.24 -2.49 -0.05
CA LEU A 257 -12.06 -2.07 0.69
C LEU A 257 -11.75 -2.99 1.87
N GLY A 258 -12.78 -3.62 2.45
CA GLY A 258 -12.67 -4.62 3.52
C GLY A 258 -13.25 -4.17 4.85
N PHE A 259 -14.04 -3.09 4.89
CA PHE A 259 -14.76 -2.67 6.11
C PHE A 259 -15.93 -3.62 6.42
N LYS A 260 -16.32 -3.68 7.70
CA LYS A 260 -17.64 -4.19 8.08
C LYS A 260 -18.65 -3.05 7.89
N VAL A 261 -19.79 -3.32 7.28
CA VAL A 261 -20.77 -2.28 6.94
C VAL A 261 -22.18 -2.69 7.38
N THR A 262 -22.87 -1.79 8.08
CA THR A 262 -24.28 -1.95 8.48
C THR A 262 -25.09 -0.78 7.93
N VAL A 263 -26.19 -1.07 7.22
CA VAL A 263 -27.07 -0.04 6.63
C VAL A 263 -28.34 0.08 7.48
N LYS A 264 -28.83 1.30 7.69
CA LYS A 264 -30.11 1.58 8.34
C LYS A 264 -31.04 2.38 7.44
#